data_AF-A0A439DXN3-F1
#
_entry.id   AF-A0A439DXN3-F1
#
_cell.length_a   1.000
_cell.length_b   1.000
_cell.length_c   1.000
_cell.angle_alpha   90.00
_cell.angle_beta   90.00
_cell.angle_gamma   90.00
#
_symmetry.space_group_name_H-M   'P 1'
#
loop_
_entity.id
_entity.type
_entity.pdbx_description
1 polymer ?
#
loop_
_entity_poly.entity_id
_entity_poly.type
_entity_poly.pdbx_seq_one_letter_code
_entity_poly.pdbx_strand_id
1 'polypeptide(L)'
;MTGRTVSDVALRATVSDVALRATRCLMSRFALGAADWTARARRHRQRVDAFLRVYRAAPAEPHPVWDFLFTYYSLRPRQLRTWHPGFGVILTGDAARRYLGRTGYGPAAGGVTVTGDYLAARLDTVDFIARLLRATAARPARLNCFGLHEWAMVYRAPTVRHAHVPLRLGTTGTDAVVESMPLRCSHFDAFRFFTEPAARRNAERLTRADQIGAEQPGCVHAAMDCYKWAFKLGPLVNSELVMDCLELAADARELDMRASPYDLREYGFAPIAIETPAGRAEYVRLQQNVADRAAPLRAALVDRCDRLLAAAGREFEEAAGREFEEAGGPRK
;
A
#
# COMPACT_ATOMS: atom_id res chain seq x y z
N MET A 1 26.38 19.62 16.76
CA MET A 1 26.12 19.62 15.31
C MET A 1 24.67 19.26 15.09
N THR A 2 23.95 20.20 14.49
CA THR A 2 22.49 20.37 14.31
C THR A 2 21.62 19.11 14.14
N GLY A 3 20.75 18.85 15.12
CA GLY A 3 19.58 17.98 14.96
C GLY A 3 18.51 18.67 14.11
N ARG A 4 17.91 17.93 13.18
CA ARG A 4 16.78 18.37 12.37
C ARG A 4 15.54 17.60 12.79
N THR A 5 14.65 18.28 13.50
CA THR A 5 13.24 17.92 13.60
C THR A 5 12.59 18.14 12.23
N VAL A 6 11.91 17.13 11.71
CA VAL A 6 11.07 17.28 10.51
C VAL A 6 9.73 17.86 10.98
N SER A 7 9.63 19.18 10.93
CA SER A 7 8.36 19.91 11.03
C SER A 7 8.42 21.11 10.09
N ASP A 8 7.30 21.33 9.39
CA ASP A 8 7.00 22.33 8.36
C ASP A 8 7.59 22.13 6.95
N VAL A 9 6.84 21.35 6.15
CA VAL A 9 6.56 21.71 4.76
C VAL A 9 5.06 21.62 4.53
N ALA A 10 4.35 22.69 4.87
CA ALA A 10 3.00 22.94 4.39
C ALA A 10 3.07 23.34 2.92
N LEU A 11 2.93 22.37 2.01
CA LEU A 11 2.49 22.63 0.64
C LEU A 11 1.21 21.83 0.40
N ARG A 12 0.07 22.47 0.69
CA ARG A 12 -1.26 21.96 0.32
C ARG A 12 -1.38 21.96 -1.21
N ALA A 13 -1.02 20.85 -1.84
CA ALA A 13 -1.61 20.48 -3.12
C ALA A 13 -2.95 19.81 -2.80
N THR A 14 -4.04 20.52 -3.00
CA THR A 14 -5.40 19.98 -2.93
C THR A 14 -5.50 18.76 -3.84
N VAL A 15 -6.03 17.66 -3.31
CA VAL A 15 -6.38 16.41 -4.03
C VAL A 15 -7.62 16.65 -4.93
N SER A 16 -7.69 17.81 -5.58
CA SER A 16 -8.86 18.29 -6.29
C SER A 16 -8.40 18.90 -7.61
N ASP A 17 -8.33 18.04 -8.64
CA ASP A 17 -8.80 18.36 -10.00
C ASP A 17 -8.69 17.16 -10.98
N VAL A 18 -7.98 16.09 -10.62
CA VAL A 18 -7.84 14.91 -11.49
C VAL A 18 -8.94 13.85 -11.24
N ALA A 19 -9.62 13.90 -10.08
CA ALA A 19 -10.57 12.87 -9.64
C ALA A 19 -12.04 13.07 -10.08
N LEU A 20 -12.40 14.19 -10.74
CA LEU A 20 -13.81 14.54 -11.02
C LEU A 20 -14.22 14.52 -12.51
N ARG A 21 -13.43 13.89 -13.39
CA ARG A 21 -13.89 13.56 -14.75
C ARG A 21 -14.06 12.05 -14.94
N ALA A 22 -14.94 11.46 -14.13
CA ALA A 22 -15.46 10.11 -14.34
C ALA A 22 -16.90 10.17 -14.89
N THR A 23 -17.08 10.83 -16.04
CA THR A 23 -18.25 10.57 -16.88
C THR A 23 -18.02 9.23 -17.56
N ARG A 24 -19.02 8.34 -17.56
CA ARG A 24 -19.10 7.09 -18.35
C ARG A 24 -18.38 7.26 -19.70
N CYS A 25 -17.13 6.81 -19.78
CA CYS A 25 -16.34 6.86 -20.99
C CYS A 25 -15.96 5.43 -21.31
N LEU A 26 -16.44 4.96 -22.46
CA LEU A 26 -16.05 3.70 -23.07
C LEU A 26 -14.52 3.59 -23.00
N MET A 27 -14.00 2.48 -22.47
CA MET A 27 -12.54 2.25 -22.38
C MET A 27 -11.98 1.92 -23.78
N SER A 28 -11.97 2.93 -24.65
CA SER A 28 -11.07 2.96 -25.80
C SER A 28 -9.64 3.07 -25.26
N ARG A 29 -8.72 2.27 -25.81
CA ARG A 29 -7.30 2.37 -25.46
C ARG A 29 -6.83 3.79 -25.72
N PHE A 30 -6.25 4.44 -24.71
CA PHE A 30 -5.80 5.83 -24.83
C PHE A 30 -4.34 5.88 -25.25
N ALA A 31 -4.04 6.52 -26.38
CA ALA A 31 -2.67 6.73 -26.83
C ALA A 31 -2.06 7.94 -26.12
N LEU A 32 -0.91 7.75 -25.47
CA LEU A 32 -0.15 8.81 -24.82
C LEU A 32 1.09 9.13 -25.65
N GLY A 33 1.18 10.39 -26.10
CA GLY A 33 2.24 10.89 -26.95
C GLY A 33 3.64 10.79 -26.32
N ALA A 34 4.66 10.62 -27.17
CA ALA A 34 6.06 10.48 -26.73
C ALA A 34 6.53 11.59 -25.78
N ALA A 35 6.19 12.85 -26.09
CA ALA A 35 6.53 13.99 -25.25
C ALA A 35 5.88 13.91 -23.86
N ASP A 36 4.60 13.54 -23.80
CA ASP A 36 3.83 13.50 -22.56
C ASP A 36 4.29 12.38 -21.62
N TRP A 37 4.41 11.16 -22.15
CA TRP A 37 4.73 10.02 -21.30
C TRP A 37 6.19 10.07 -20.83
N THR A 38 7.11 10.57 -21.64
CA THR A 38 8.51 10.75 -21.21
C THR A 38 8.65 11.84 -20.15
N ALA A 39 7.85 12.92 -20.24
CA ALA A 39 7.79 13.94 -19.20
C ALA A 39 7.22 13.40 -17.88
N ARG A 40 6.13 12.61 -17.93
CA ARG A 40 5.57 11.92 -16.75
C ARG A 40 6.59 10.96 -16.12
N ALA A 41 7.25 10.14 -16.94
CA ALA A 41 8.28 9.22 -16.46
C ALA A 41 9.47 9.94 -15.78
N ARG A 42 9.86 11.12 -16.28
CA ARG A 42 10.90 11.95 -15.66
C ARG A 42 10.46 12.50 -14.30
N ARG A 43 9.24 13.06 -14.21
CA ARG A 43 8.67 13.55 -12.94
C ARG A 43 8.54 12.44 -11.91
N HIS A 44 8.07 11.26 -12.33
CA HIS A 44 7.98 10.09 -11.47
C HIS A 44 9.35 9.69 -10.91
N ARG A 45 10.38 9.62 -11.76
CA ARG A 45 11.74 9.30 -11.30
C ARG A 45 12.25 10.33 -10.29
N GLN A 46 12.01 11.63 -10.51
CA GLN A 46 12.36 12.68 -9.55
C GLN A 46 11.64 12.51 -8.21
N ARG A 47 10.34 12.20 -8.22
CA ARG A 47 9.55 11.92 -7.01
C ARG A 47 10.10 10.72 -6.24
N VAL A 48 10.43 9.64 -6.96
CA VAL A 48 11.07 8.44 -6.39
C VAL A 48 12.43 8.76 -5.78
N ASP A 49 13.28 9.51 -6.49
CA ASP A 49 14.60 9.88 -5.99
C ASP A 49 14.51 10.77 -4.75
N ALA A 50 13.56 11.70 -4.71
CA ALA A 50 13.29 12.51 -3.52
C ALA A 50 12.85 11.65 -2.32
N PHE A 51 11.91 10.71 -2.54
CA PHE A 51 11.48 9.76 -1.51
C PHE A 51 12.64 8.92 -0.98
N LEU A 52 13.42 8.30 -1.88
CA LEU A 52 14.54 7.43 -1.50
C LEU A 52 15.65 8.19 -0.77
N ARG A 53 15.86 9.47 -1.08
CA ARG A 53 16.82 10.31 -0.35
C ARG A 53 16.42 10.51 1.11
N VAL A 54 15.12 10.49 1.43
CA VAL A 54 14.64 10.61 2.81
C VAL A 54 14.70 9.26 3.53
N TYR A 55 14.12 8.22 2.94
CA TYR A 55 13.85 6.97 3.65
C TYR A 55 14.91 5.88 3.44
N ARG A 56 15.88 6.08 2.54
CA ARG A 56 16.97 5.14 2.26
C ARG A 56 18.36 5.75 2.47
N ALA A 57 18.45 6.97 3.00
CA ALA A 57 19.73 7.61 3.27
C ALA A 57 20.57 6.68 4.14
N ALA A 58 21.75 6.28 3.67
CA ALA A 58 22.54 5.21 4.25
C ALA A 58 23.08 5.59 5.63
N PRO A 59 22.65 4.95 6.72
CA PRO A 59 23.51 4.77 7.87
C PRO A 59 24.40 3.54 7.61
N ALA A 60 25.51 3.43 8.32
CA ALA A 60 26.30 2.19 8.35
C ALA A 60 25.51 1.02 9.01
N GLU A 61 24.39 1.34 9.65
CA GLU A 61 23.59 0.44 10.49
C GLU A 61 22.12 0.39 10.04
N PRO A 62 21.41 -0.73 10.31
CA PRO A 62 19.98 -0.86 10.01
C PRO A 62 19.12 0.22 10.68
N HIS A 63 18.16 0.77 9.94
CA HIS A 63 17.22 1.77 10.46
C HIS A 63 15.89 1.11 10.89
N PRO A 64 15.54 1.07 12.19
CA PRO A 64 14.42 0.27 12.71
C PRO A 64 13.04 0.68 12.20
N VAL A 65 12.86 1.96 11.84
CA VAL A 65 11.62 2.48 11.26
C VAL A 65 11.54 2.25 9.74
N TRP A 66 12.48 2.81 8.98
CA TRP A 66 12.40 2.89 7.52
C TRP A 66 12.81 1.62 6.76
N ASP A 67 13.68 0.78 7.31
CA ASP A 67 14.09 -0.47 6.64
C ASP A 67 12.92 -1.43 6.44
N PHE A 68 11.85 -1.28 7.23
CA PHE A 68 10.58 -1.98 7.04
C PHE A 68 10.04 -1.81 5.61
N LEU A 69 10.11 -0.61 5.03
CA LEU A 69 9.61 -0.35 3.67
C LEU A 69 10.35 -1.21 2.63
N PHE A 70 11.65 -1.44 2.83
CA PHE A 70 12.51 -2.18 1.90
C PHE A 70 12.50 -3.68 2.14
N THR A 71 12.42 -4.10 3.40
CA THR A 71 12.49 -5.52 3.79
C THR A 71 11.11 -6.15 3.78
N TYR A 72 10.16 -5.61 4.53
CA TYR A 72 8.82 -6.17 4.65
C TYR A 72 7.99 -5.99 3.38
N TYR A 73 7.91 -4.76 2.86
CA TYR A 73 7.21 -4.51 1.60
C TYR A 73 8.05 -4.77 0.35
N SER A 74 9.28 -5.27 0.51
CA SER A 74 10.16 -5.58 -0.61
C SER A 74 10.27 -4.41 -1.61
N LEU A 75 10.27 -3.16 -1.13
CA LEU A 75 10.40 -1.99 -1.99
C LEU A 75 11.73 -2.07 -2.74
N ARG A 76 11.67 -2.22 -4.07
CA ARG A 76 12.86 -2.32 -4.94
C ARG A 76 13.08 -0.99 -5.66
N PRO A 77 14.05 -0.14 -5.26
CA PRO A 77 14.27 1.18 -5.86
C PRO A 77 14.42 1.19 -7.37
N ARG A 78 15.08 0.17 -7.94
CA ARG A 78 15.24 0.04 -9.39
C ARG A 78 13.90 -0.18 -10.10
N GLN A 79 13.00 -0.96 -9.51
CA GLN A 79 11.67 -1.18 -10.06
C GLN A 79 10.80 0.05 -9.87
N LEU A 80 10.83 0.66 -8.69
CA LEU A 80 10.05 1.85 -8.37
C LEU A 80 10.37 3.04 -9.30
N ARG A 81 11.63 3.21 -9.72
CA ARG A 81 12.03 4.26 -10.69
C ARG A 81 11.45 4.07 -12.09
N THR A 82 10.94 2.88 -12.42
CA THR A 82 10.26 2.65 -13.68
C THR A 82 8.84 3.20 -13.57
N TRP A 83 8.52 4.18 -14.41
CA TRP A 83 7.17 4.70 -14.51
C TRP A 83 6.28 3.78 -15.36
N HIS A 84 5.04 3.59 -14.93
CA HIS A 84 4.02 2.78 -15.59
C HIS A 84 2.74 3.61 -15.75
N PRO A 85 2.16 3.70 -16.96
CA PRO A 85 0.89 4.40 -17.18
C PRO A 85 -0.34 3.64 -16.67
N GLY A 86 -0.19 2.36 -16.32
CA GLY A 86 -1.30 1.44 -16.09
C GLY A 86 -1.80 0.77 -17.39
N PHE A 87 -2.52 -0.34 -17.23
CA PHE A 87 -3.31 -0.99 -18.28
C PHE A 87 -4.26 -0.03 -19.03
N GLY A 88 -4.45 -0.27 -20.33
CA GLY A 88 -5.34 0.52 -21.20
C GLY A 88 -4.70 1.77 -21.83
N VAL A 89 -3.41 2.01 -21.59
CA VAL A 89 -2.66 3.14 -22.17
C VAL A 89 -1.58 2.64 -23.13
N ILE A 90 -1.60 3.16 -24.36
CA ILE A 90 -0.59 2.87 -25.38
C ILE A 90 0.46 3.99 -25.36
N LEU A 91 1.73 3.63 -25.13
CA LEU A 91 2.85 4.55 -25.23
C LEU A 91 3.32 4.61 -26.69
N THR A 92 3.24 5.79 -27.31
CA THR A 92 3.63 5.97 -28.71
C THR A 92 5.09 6.42 -28.86
N GLY A 93 5.62 6.31 -30.09
CA GLY A 93 6.97 6.70 -30.47
C GLY A 93 8.05 5.65 -30.15
N ASP A 94 9.19 5.72 -30.83
CA ASP A 94 10.24 4.68 -30.75
C ASP A 94 10.81 4.49 -29.34
N ALA A 95 10.84 5.55 -28.53
CA ALA A 95 11.29 5.47 -27.14
C ALA A 95 10.44 4.51 -26.29
N ALA A 96 9.19 4.20 -26.69
CA ALA A 96 8.32 3.26 -26.00
C ALA A 96 8.84 1.81 -26.09
N ARG A 97 9.64 1.47 -27.11
CA ARG A 97 10.23 0.13 -27.30
C ARG A 97 11.03 -0.35 -26.09
N ARG A 98 11.55 0.58 -25.26
CA ARG A 98 12.24 0.25 -23.99
C ARG A 98 11.36 -0.46 -22.96
N TYR A 99 10.04 -0.49 -23.16
CA TYR A 99 9.11 -1.23 -22.33
C TYR A 99 8.94 -2.68 -22.79
N LEU A 100 9.26 -3.04 -24.03
CA LEU A 100 9.07 -4.41 -24.55
C LEU A 100 9.89 -5.47 -23.80
N GLY A 101 11.04 -5.09 -23.22
CA GLY A 101 11.83 -5.96 -22.35
C GLY A 101 11.33 -6.07 -20.91
N ARG A 102 10.16 -5.49 -20.58
CA ARG A 102 9.61 -5.45 -19.22
C ARG A 102 8.43 -6.39 -19.11
N THR A 103 8.36 -7.09 -17.98
CA THR A 103 7.26 -7.99 -17.64
C THR A 103 5.91 -7.29 -17.81
N GLY A 104 5.01 -7.94 -18.54
CA GLY A 104 3.64 -7.49 -18.77
C GLY A 104 3.45 -6.50 -19.92
N TYR A 105 4.51 -6.09 -20.62
CA TYR A 105 4.42 -5.21 -21.80
C TYR A 105 4.55 -5.97 -23.11
N GLY A 106 3.88 -5.46 -24.14
CA GLY A 106 3.92 -6.00 -25.49
C GLY A 106 3.57 -4.95 -26.54
N PRO A 107 3.77 -5.27 -27.83
CA PRO A 107 3.42 -4.38 -28.93
C PRO A 107 1.90 -4.16 -29.00
N ALA A 108 1.50 -2.97 -29.44
CA ALA A 108 0.13 -2.64 -29.81
C ALA A 108 0.13 -1.77 -31.08
N ALA A 109 -1.02 -1.65 -31.73
CA ALA A 109 -1.19 -0.71 -32.83
C ALA A 109 -0.76 0.69 -32.36
N GLY A 110 0.27 1.25 -33.00
CA GLY A 110 0.79 2.58 -32.70
C GLY A 110 1.74 2.70 -31.50
N GLY A 111 2.13 1.60 -30.82
CA GLY A 111 3.05 1.70 -29.68
C GLY A 111 3.24 0.45 -28.83
N VAL A 112 3.45 0.67 -27.53
CA VAL A 112 3.69 -0.38 -26.53
C VAL A 112 2.70 -0.20 -25.37
N THR A 113 2.09 -1.28 -24.90
CA THR A 113 1.08 -1.27 -23.81
C THR A 113 1.32 -2.41 -22.84
N VAL A 114 0.71 -2.34 -21.66
CA VAL A 114 0.51 -3.53 -20.83
C VAL A 114 -0.48 -4.46 -21.55
N THR A 115 -0.15 -5.75 -21.67
CA THR A 115 -0.91 -6.70 -22.51
C THR A 115 -2.16 -7.23 -21.81
N GLY A 116 -3.16 -7.63 -22.61
CA GLY A 116 -4.34 -8.37 -22.16
C GLY A 116 -3.96 -9.68 -21.47
N ASP A 117 -3.04 -10.46 -22.06
CA ASP A 117 -2.53 -11.71 -21.48
C ASP A 117 -1.97 -11.53 -20.07
N TYR A 118 -1.27 -10.42 -19.82
CA TYR A 118 -0.73 -10.13 -18.49
C TYR A 118 -1.82 -9.78 -17.48
N LEU A 119 -2.90 -9.12 -17.92
CA LEU A 119 -4.09 -8.92 -17.09
C LEU A 119 -4.79 -10.26 -16.82
N ALA A 120 -5.04 -11.06 -17.85
CA ALA A 120 -5.70 -12.37 -17.76
C ALA A 120 -4.98 -13.29 -16.77
N ALA A 121 -3.65 -13.36 -16.83
CA ALA A 121 -2.82 -14.15 -15.90
C ALA A 121 -2.87 -13.68 -14.44
N ARG A 122 -3.50 -12.53 -14.14
CA ARG A 122 -3.55 -11.96 -12.78
C ARG A 122 -4.96 -11.66 -12.27
N LEU A 123 -6.01 -12.15 -12.95
CA LEU A 123 -7.40 -11.86 -12.57
C LEU A 123 -7.72 -12.27 -11.14
N ASP A 124 -7.24 -13.43 -10.67
CA ASP A 124 -7.44 -13.86 -9.28
C ASP A 124 -6.83 -12.88 -8.27
N THR A 125 -5.66 -12.30 -8.59
CA THR A 125 -5.03 -11.28 -7.74
C THR A 125 -5.81 -9.98 -7.76
N VAL A 126 -6.33 -9.58 -8.93
CA VAL A 126 -7.17 -8.38 -9.08
C VAL A 126 -8.47 -8.54 -8.29
N ASP A 127 -9.17 -9.66 -8.44
CA ASP A 127 -10.41 -9.98 -7.73
C ASP A 127 -10.20 -10.01 -6.21
N PHE A 128 -9.17 -10.73 -5.74
CA PHE A 128 -8.85 -10.79 -4.32
C PHE A 128 -8.63 -9.39 -3.72
N ILE A 129 -7.83 -8.55 -4.40
CA ILE A 129 -7.54 -7.19 -3.92
C ILE A 129 -8.82 -6.34 -3.94
N ALA A 130 -9.63 -6.41 -5.00
CA ALA A 130 -10.90 -5.68 -5.08
C ALA A 130 -11.83 -6.04 -3.92
N ARG A 131 -12.02 -7.34 -3.67
CA ARG A 131 -12.87 -7.85 -2.59
C ARG A 131 -12.37 -7.44 -1.21
N LEU A 132 -11.07 -7.59 -0.97
CA LEU A 132 -10.44 -7.19 0.29
C LEU A 132 -10.63 -5.70 0.58
N LEU A 133 -10.27 -4.84 -0.38
CA LEU A 133 -10.34 -3.40 -0.22
C LEU A 133 -11.78 -2.89 -0.09
N ARG A 134 -12.72 -3.46 -0.87
CA ARG A 134 -14.15 -3.14 -0.76
C ARG A 134 -14.73 -3.54 0.58
N ALA A 135 -14.45 -4.78 1.04
CA ALA A 135 -14.92 -5.25 2.34
C ALA A 135 -14.36 -4.37 3.48
N THR A 136 -13.09 -3.97 3.38
CA THR A 136 -12.45 -3.07 4.34
C THR A 136 -13.11 -1.69 4.34
N ALA A 137 -13.36 -1.11 3.16
CA ALA A 137 -13.96 0.22 3.02
C ALA A 137 -15.43 0.29 3.50
N ALA A 138 -16.17 -0.82 3.43
CA ALA A 138 -17.60 -0.87 3.76
C ALA A 138 -17.89 -0.85 5.27
N ARG A 139 -16.86 -0.94 6.13
CA ARG A 139 -17.02 -1.01 7.58
C ARG A 139 -16.89 0.37 8.24
N PRO A 140 -17.60 0.62 9.35
CA PRO A 140 -17.25 1.72 10.24
C PRO A 140 -15.81 1.57 10.76
N ALA A 141 -15.06 2.67 10.82
CA ALA A 141 -13.67 2.62 11.29
C ALA A 141 -13.59 2.25 12.78
N ARG A 142 -12.69 1.32 13.10
CA ARG A 142 -12.29 0.99 14.48
C ARG A 142 -10.90 1.54 14.76
N LEU A 143 -10.77 2.34 15.83
CA LEU A 143 -9.54 3.04 16.23
C LEU A 143 -9.03 2.63 17.62
N ASN A 144 -9.49 1.48 18.12
CA ASN A 144 -9.28 1.02 19.49
C ASN A 144 -8.22 -0.09 19.61
N CYS A 145 -7.36 -0.24 18.60
CA CYS A 145 -6.15 -1.08 18.70
C CYS A 145 -5.01 -0.34 19.39
N PHE A 146 -4.95 1.00 19.28
CA PHE A 146 -3.95 1.88 19.90
C PHE A 146 -2.49 1.55 19.55
N GLY A 147 -2.20 0.78 18.51
CA GLY A 147 -0.83 0.36 18.19
C GLY A 147 -0.31 -0.80 19.06
N LEU A 148 -1.18 -1.40 19.88
CA LEU A 148 -0.81 -2.51 20.79
C LEU A 148 -0.32 -3.77 20.07
N HIS A 149 -0.45 -3.86 18.74
CA HIS A 149 0.09 -4.97 17.97
C HIS A 149 1.63 -5.07 18.08
N GLU A 150 2.37 -3.96 18.15
CA GLU A 150 3.83 -4.01 18.34
C GLU A 150 4.20 -4.48 19.75
N TRP A 151 3.38 -4.13 20.75
CA TRP A 151 3.53 -4.56 22.15
C TRP A 151 3.25 -6.06 22.28
N ALA A 152 2.22 -6.54 21.59
CA ALA A 152 1.86 -7.95 21.53
C ALA A 152 2.93 -8.84 20.88
N MET A 153 3.75 -8.30 19.96
CA MET A 153 4.86 -9.04 19.34
C MET A 153 6.04 -9.29 20.31
N VAL A 154 6.14 -8.55 21.42
CA VAL A 154 7.20 -8.70 22.42
C VAL A 154 6.70 -9.14 23.80
N TYR A 155 5.39 -9.27 23.97
CA TYR A 155 4.75 -9.67 25.22
C TYR A 155 5.25 -11.03 25.72
N ARG A 156 5.88 -11.07 26.90
CA ARG A 156 6.51 -12.27 27.49
C ARG A 156 7.47 -13.00 26.54
N ALA A 157 8.07 -12.29 25.60
CA ALA A 157 9.01 -12.89 24.65
C ALA A 157 10.37 -13.12 25.33
N PRO A 158 11.02 -14.29 25.13
CA PRO A 158 12.36 -14.52 25.65
C PRO A 158 13.43 -13.69 24.91
N THR A 159 13.13 -13.27 23.67
CA THR A 159 13.99 -12.44 22.82
C THR A 159 13.18 -11.36 22.14
N VAL A 160 13.78 -10.18 21.94
CA VAL A 160 13.12 -9.01 21.34
C VAL A 160 13.48 -8.91 19.85
N ARG A 161 12.47 -8.69 19.00
CA ARG A 161 12.60 -8.66 17.52
C ARG A 161 13.57 -7.59 17.00
N HIS A 162 13.56 -6.41 17.63
CA HIS A 162 14.53 -5.34 17.38
C HIS A 162 15.58 -5.32 18.49
N ALA A 163 16.44 -6.34 18.55
CA ALA A 163 17.42 -6.49 19.63
C ALA A 163 18.40 -5.30 19.79
N HIS A 164 18.56 -4.47 18.75
CA HIS A 164 19.37 -3.26 18.74
C HIS A 164 18.63 -2.00 19.22
N VAL A 165 17.32 -2.08 19.50
CA VAL A 165 16.51 -0.96 20.00
C VAL A 165 15.92 -1.31 21.37
N PRO A 166 16.24 -0.56 22.43
CA PRO A 166 15.76 -0.87 23.77
C PRO A 166 14.25 -0.65 23.90
N LEU A 167 13.62 -1.35 24.86
CA LEU A 167 12.23 -1.12 25.24
C LEU A 167 12.16 0.08 26.18
N ARG A 168 11.28 1.05 25.89
CA ARG A 168 11.14 2.30 26.66
C ARG A 168 10.74 2.07 28.12
N LEU A 169 9.95 1.03 28.39
CA LEU A 169 9.45 0.68 29.73
C LEU A 169 10.09 -0.61 30.29
N GLY A 170 11.12 -1.14 29.63
CA GLY A 170 11.65 -2.48 29.90
C GLY A 170 10.61 -3.59 29.66
N THR A 171 10.99 -4.83 29.90
CA THR A 171 10.12 -6.00 29.69
C THR A 171 8.89 -5.97 30.60
N THR A 172 9.08 -5.77 31.91
CA THR A 172 7.99 -5.75 32.90
C THR A 172 6.95 -4.66 32.62
N GLY A 173 7.40 -3.44 32.27
CA GLY A 173 6.49 -2.35 31.93
C GLY A 173 5.75 -2.60 30.62
N THR A 174 6.42 -3.19 29.63
CA THR A 174 5.80 -3.58 28.35
C THR A 174 4.70 -4.63 28.56
N ASP A 175 4.98 -5.64 29.38
CA ASP A 175 4.01 -6.69 29.71
C ASP A 175 2.79 -6.11 30.47
N ALA A 176 3.03 -5.23 31.44
CA ALA A 176 1.96 -4.56 32.18
C ALA A 176 1.02 -3.75 31.27
N VAL A 177 1.53 -3.12 30.22
CA VAL A 177 0.71 -2.40 29.23
C VAL A 177 -0.22 -3.36 28.47
N VAL A 178 0.32 -4.49 27.98
CA VAL A 178 -0.47 -5.53 27.28
C VAL A 178 -1.49 -6.19 28.21
N GLU A 179 -1.18 -6.27 29.50
CA GLU A 179 -2.07 -6.82 30.52
C GLU A 179 -3.22 -5.85 30.87
N SER A 180 -2.95 -4.54 30.86
CA SER A 180 -3.89 -3.49 31.27
C SER A 180 -5.01 -3.17 30.27
N MET A 181 -4.90 -3.61 29.00
CA MET A 181 -5.82 -3.24 27.93
C MET A 181 -6.17 -4.44 27.03
N PRO A 182 -7.37 -4.47 26.42
CA PRO A 182 -7.74 -5.53 25.48
C PRO A 182 -6.97 -5.41 24.17
N LEU A 183 -6.39 -6.51 23.69
CA LEU A 183 -5.84 -6.58 22.33
C LEU A 183 -6.98 -6.73 21.32
N ARG A 184 -7.02 -5.85 20.33
CA ARG A 184 -8.10 -5.77 19.31
C ARG A 184 -7.54 -5.66 17.90
N CYS A 185 -6.39 -6.28 17.64
CA CYS A 185 -5.80 -6.30 16.31
C CYS A 185 -6.74 -7.03 15.35
N SER A 186 -7.03 -6.40 14.22
CA SER A 186 -7.86 -6.95 13.13
C SER A 186 -7.04 -7.29 11.89
N HIS A 187 -5.74 -7.00 11.90
CA HIS A 187 -4.86 -7.10 10.76
C HIS A 187 -4.05 -8.39 10.84
N PHE A 188 -4.39 -9.38 10.00
CA PHE A 188 -3.78 -10.71 10.08
C PHE A 188 -2.25 -10.68 9.93
N ASP A 189 -1.74 -9.84 9.01
CA ASP A 189 -0.31 -9.80 8.72
C ASP A 189 0.52 -9.20 9.89
N ALA A 190 -0.11 -8.47 10.82
CA ALA A 190 0.49 -8.10 12.11
C ALA A 190 0.25 -9.17 13.18
N PHE A 191 -0.98 -9.67 13.29
CA PHE A 191 -1.38 -10.67 14.29
C PHE A 191 -0.53 -11.95 14.23
N ARG A 192 -0.14 -12.41 13.05
CA ARG A 192 0.69 -13.63 12.88
C ARG A 192 2.09 -13.52 13.51
N PHE A 193 2.50 -12.34 13.96
CA PHE A 193 3.75 -12.11 14.69
C PHE A 193 3.57 -11.99 16.20
N PHE A 194 2.34 -12.07 16.71
CA PHE A 194 2.10 -12.03 18.15
C PHE A 194 2.80 -13.20 18.83
N THR A 195 3.26 -12.99 20.07
CA THR A 195 3.64 -14.12 20.91
C THR A 195 2.42 -14.98 21.20
N GLU A 196 2.63 -16.27 21.45
CA GLU A 196 1.52 -17.19 21.73
C GLU A 196 0.63 -16.71 22.91
N PRO A 197 1.18 -16.21 24.03
CA PRO A 197 0.37 -15.59 25.08
C PRO A 197 -0.42 -14.35 24.62
N ALA A 198 0.12 -13.51 23.74
CA ALA A 198 -0.58 -12.33 23.23
C ALA A 198 -1.69 -12.71 22.23
N ALA A 199 -1.45 -13.71 21.38
CA ALA A 199 -2.42 -14.21 20.43
C ALA A 199 -3.70 -14.71 21.12
N ARG A 200 -3.58 -15.35 22.30
CA ARG A 200 -4.70 -15.79 23.14
C ARG A 200 -5.49 -14.64 23.80
N ARG A 201 -4.88 -13.46 23.92
CA ARG A 201 -5.50 -12.25 24.49
C ARG A 201 -6.18 -11.38 23.45
N ASN A 202 -5.91 -11.58 22.15
CA ASN A 202 -6.58 -10.82 21.10
C ASN A 202 -8.07 -11.17 21.06
N ALA A 203 -8.91 -10.15 20.88
CA ALA A 203 -10.36 -10.30 20.89
C ALA A 203 -10.87 -11.35 19.87
N GLU A 204 -10.15 -11.52 18.77
CA GLU A 204 -10.43 -12.52 17.74
C GLU A 204 -9.14 -13.27 17.39
N ARG A 205 -9.21 -14.59 17.19
CA ARG A 205 -8.07 -15.37 16.69
C ARG A 205 -8.09 -15.31 15.16
N LEU A 206 -7.25 -14.47 14.58
CA LEU A 206 -7.25 -14.24 13.13
C LEU A 206 -6.57 -15.37 12.38
N THR A 207 -7.14 -15.76 11.25
CA THR A 207 -6.48 -16.62 10.26
C THR A 207 -6.32 -15.89 8.93
N ARG A 208 -5.48 -16.43 8.04
CA ARG A 208 -5.30 -15.87 6.69
C ARG A 208 -6.60 -15.91 5.89
N ALA A 209 -7.43 -16.94 6.10
CA ALA A 209 -8.70 -17.11 5.41
C ALA A 209 -9.71 -16.03 5.81
N ASP A 210 -9.64 -15.54 7.06
CA ASP A 210 -10.58 -14.55 7.60
C ASP A 210 -10.22 -13.10 7.23
N GLN A 211 -9.08 -12.87 6.55
CA GLN A 211 -8.55 -11.53 6.31
C GLN A 211 -9.60 -10.58 5.71
N ILE A 212 -10.34 -11.02 4.68
CA ILE A 212 -11.39 -10.21 4.05
C ILE A 212 -12.46 -9.78 5.07
N GLY A 213 -12.82 -10.68 5.99
CA GLY A 213 -13.84 -10.46 7.02
C GLY A 213 -13.37 -9.56 8.17
N ALA A 214 -12.07 -9.61 8.50
CA ALA A 214 -11.55 -8.98 9.70
C ALA A 214 -11.02 -7.55 9.49
N GLU A 215 -10.39 -7.26 8.34
CA GLU A 215 -9.67 -5.99 8.11
C GLU A 215 -10.53 -4.75 8.39
N GLN A 216 -9.92 -3.75 9.04
CA GLN A 216 -10.62 -2.54 9.48
C GLN A 216 -10.04 -1.31 8.77
N PRO A 217 -10.88 -0.38 8.29
CA PRO A 217 -10.40 0.78 7.54
C PRO A 217 -9.66 1.78 8.42
N GLY A 218 -9.83 1.72 9.74
CA GLY A 218 -9.09 2.50 10.73
C GLY A 218 -7.73 1.89 11.12
N CYS A 219 -7.42 0.65 10.72
CA CYS A 219 -6.14 0.04 11.05
C CYS A 219 -4.99 0.73 10.30
N VAL A 220 -3.93 1.13 11.01
CA VAL A 220 -2.73 1.75 10.40
C VAL A 220 -2.11 0.84 9.34
N HIS A 221 -2.08 -0.47 9.58
CA HIS A 221 -1.55 -1.44 8.63
C HIS A 221 -2.43 -1.61 7.39
N ALA A 222 -3.76 -1.54 7.52
CA ALA A 222 -4.64 -1.56 6.35
C ALA A 222 -4.45 -0.32 5.46
N ALA A 223 -4.06 0.82 6.05
CA ALA A 223 -3.65 2.00 5.29
C ALA A 223 -2.29 1.79 4.60
N MET A 224 -1.27 1.31 5.33
CA MET A 224 0.05 1.00 4.76
C MET A 224 -0.03 -0.02 3.62
N ASP A 225 -0.88 -1.03 3.77
CA ASP A 225 -1.07 -2.09 2.78
C ASP A 225 -1.68 -1.63 1.46
N CYS A 226 -2.25 -0.41 1.38
CA CYS A 226 -2.61 0.18 0.10
C CYS A 226 -1.39 0.22 -0.85
N TYR A 227 -0.18 0.45 -0.31
CA TYR A 227 1.05 0.34 -1.09
C TYR A 227 1.33 -1.10 -1.52
N LYS A 228 1.25 -2.07 -0.60
CA LYS A 228 1.45 -3.50 -0.89
C LYS A 228 0.57 -3.95 -2.06
N TRP A 229 -0.71 -3.59 -2.04
CA TRP A 229 -1.67 -3.96 -3.08
C TRP A 229 -1.43 -3.23 -4.39
N ALA A 230 -1.18 -1.91 -4.35
CA ALA A 230 -0.85 -1.13 -5.54
C ALA A 230 0.40 -1.67 -6.25
N PHE A 231 1.45 -1.96 -5.47
CA PHE A 231 2.71 -2.49 -5.98
C PHE A 231 2.56 -3.90 -6.56
N LYS A 232 1.81 -4.79 -5.88
CA LYS A 232 1.51 -6.14 -6.38
C LYS A 232 0.78 -6.10 -7.71
N LEU A 233 -0.03 -5.05 -7.96
CA LEU A 233 -0.73 -4.83 -9.21
C LEU A 233 0.08 -4.08 -10.28
N GLY A 234 1.34 -3.68 -10.05
CA GLY A 234 2.18 -3.13 -11.12
C GLY A 234 2.44 -4.18 -12.23
N PRO A 235 2.50 -3.82 -13.52
CA PRO A 235 2.22 -2.52 -14.16
C PRO A 235 0.74 -2.22 -14.49
N LEU A 236 -0.24 -2.98 -13.99
CA LEU A 236 -1.67 -2.74 -14.26
C LEU A 236 -2.17 -1.44 -13.61
N VAL A 237 -1.58 -1.00 -12.50
CA VAL A 237 -1.85 0.27 -11.81
C VAL A 237 -0.82 1.32 -12.23
N ASN A 238 -1.24 2.58 -12.37
CA ASN A 238 -0.34 3.68 -12.73
C ASN A 238 0.59 4.04 -11.57
N SER A 239 1.80 4.48 -11.89
CA SER A 239 2.86 4.72 -10.92
C SER A 239 2.56 5.85 -9.93
N GLU A 240 1.75 6.83 -10.29
CA GLU A 240 1.37 7.92 -9.38
C GLU A 240 0.57 7.39 -8.19
N LEU A 241 -0.41 6.50 -8.42
CA LEU A 241 -1.19 5.89 -7.35
C LEU A 241 -0.30 4.99 -6.46
N VAL A 242 0.66 4.27 -7.05
CA VAL A 242 1.64 3.49 -6.27
C VAL A 242 2.47 4.40 -5.35
N MET A 243 2.89 5.58 -5.84
CA MET A 243 3.65 6.55 -5.05
C MET A 243 2.81 7.20 -3.96
N ASP A 244 1.55 7.58 -4.25
CA ASP A 244 0.64 8.15 -3.25
C ASP A 244 0.42 7.16 -2.09
N CYS A 245 0.23 5.88 -2.42
CA CYS A 245 0.13 4.81 -1.42
C CYS A 245 1.43 4.61 -0.64
N LEU A 246 2.60 4.69 -1.30
CA LEU A 246 3.91 4.52 -0.65
C LEU A 246 4.21 5.64 0.34
N GLU A 247 3.90 6.89 -0.02
CA GLU A 247 4.06 8.04 0.87
C GLU A 247 3.15 7.90 2.10
N LEU A 248 1.89 7.50 1.92
CA LEU A 248 1.01 7.18 3.05
C LEU A 248 1.57 6.04 3.91
N ALA A 249 2.14 5.00 3.30
CA ALA A 249 2.71 3.88 4.03
C ALA A 249 3.93 4.29 4.87
N ALA A 250 4.73 5.26 4.42
CA ALA A 250 5.83 5.82 5.21
C ALA A 250 5.30 6.59 6.43
N ASP A 251 4.31 7.47 6.25
CA ASP A 251 3.70 8.23 7.36
C ASP A 251 3.03 7.31 8.40
N ALA A 252 2.32 6.29 7.91
CA ALA A 252 1.67 5.30 8.75
C ALA A 252 2.68 4.42 9.49
N ARG A 253 3.83 4.08 8.87
CA ARG A 253 4.93 3.37 9.54
C ARG A 253 5.58 4.22 10.63
N GLU A 254 5.70 5.52 10.44
CA GLU A 254 6.18 6.42 11.50
C GLU A 254 5.25 6.38 12.72
N LEU A 255 3.94 6.55 12.48
CA LEU A 255 2.93 6.51 13.55
C LEU A 255 2.96 5.17 14.29
N ASP A 256 3.00 4.07 13.55
CA ASP A 256 3.11 2.71 14.05
C ASP A 256 4.30 2.56 15.02
N MET A 257 5.48 2.98 14.59
CA MET A 257 6.69 2.87 15.39
C MET A 257 6.74 3.85 16.56
N ARG A 258 6.21 5.07 16.42
CA ARG A 258 6.11 6.04 17.52
C ARG A 258 5.22 5.55 18.66
N ALA A 259 4.21 4.73 18.36
CA ALA A 259 3.33 4.12 19.37
C ALA A 259 3.83 2.77 19.91
N SER A 260 4.93 2.26 19.38
CA SER A 260 5.51 0.95 19.74
C SER A 260 6.16 0.97 21.14
N PRO A 261 6.52 -0.19 21.71
CA PRO A 261 7.24 -0.25 23.00
C PRO A 261 8.71 0.16 22.89
N TYR A 262 9.22 0.37 21.68
CA TYR A 262 10.63 0.67 21.42
C TYR A 262 10.97 2.14 21.69
N ASP A 263 12.15 2.38 22.22
CA ASP A 263 12.70 3.72 22.38
C ASP A 263 13.44 4.16 21.12
N LEU A 264 12.81 5.06 20.36
CA LEU A 264 13.30 5.54 19.06
C LEU A 264 13.84 6.97 19.12
N ARG A 265 14.09 7.50 20.32
CA ARG A 265 14.56 8.89 20.49
C ARG A 265 15.89 9.16 19.81
N GLU A 266 16.81 8.19 19.82
CA GLU A 266 18.10 8.28 19.12
C GLU A 266 17.96 8.32 17.60
N TYR A 267 16.83 7.86 17.07
CA TYR A 267 16.47 7.92 15.66
C TYR A 267 15.60 9.14 15.31
N GLY A 268 15.36 10.05 16.28
CA GLY A 268 14.61 11.29 16.08
C GLY A 268 13.10 11.17 16.24
N PHE A 269 12.59 10.06 16.78
CA PHE A 269 11.15 9.85 16.96
C PHE A 269 10.75 9.97 18.43
N ALA A 270 9.92 10.98 18.74
CA ALA A 270 9.31 11.11 20.06
C ALA A 270 8.19 10.06 20.24
N PRO A 271 8.16 9.32 21.36
CA PRO A 271 7.16 8.29 21.60
C PRO A 271 5.77 8.88 21.81
N ILE A 272 4.76 8.20 21.27
CA ILE A 272 3.36 8.40 21.61
C ILE A 272 3.04 7.42 22.74
N ALA A 273 2.94 7.92 23.96
CA ALA A 273 2.84 7.12 25.18
C ALA A 273 1.43 6.50 25.38
N ILE A 274 1.09 5.48 24.59
CA ILE A 274 -0.22 4.82 24.58
C ILE A 274 -0.59 4.09 25.88
N GLU A 275 0.35 3.91 26.80
CA GLU A 275 0.08 3.45 28.17
C GLU A 275 -0.74 4.49 28.96
N THR A 276 -0.67 5.77 28.57
CA THR A 276 -1.42 6.87 29.18
C THR A 276 -2.72 7.18 28.41
N PRO A 277 -3.78 7.67 29.08
CA PRO A 277 -4.98 8.15 28.40
C PRO A 277 -4.70 9.26 27.36
N ALA A 278 -3.80 10.20 27.69
CA ALA A 278 -3.43 11.30 26.81
C ALA A 278 -2.74 10.81 25.53
N GLY A 279 -1.78 9.89 25.65
CA GLY A 279 -1.10 9.31 24.49
C GLY A 279 -2.04 8.47 23.61
N ARG A 280 -3.03 7.77 24.20
CA ARG A 280 -4.08 7.11 23.40
C ARG A 280 -4.94 8.10 22.63
N ALA A 281 -5.32 9.22 23.23
CA ALA A 281 -6.08 10.27 22.55
C ALA A 281 -5.28 10.89 21.39
N GLU A 282 -3.99 11.15 21.59
CA GLU A 282 -3.09 11.59 20.52
C GLU A 282 -3.00 10.56 19.39
N TYR A 283 -2.78 9.28 19.72
CA TYR A 283 -2.69 8.20 18.75
C TYR A 283 -3.97 8.09 17.91
N VAL A 284 -5.15 8.10 18.54
CA VAL A 284 -6.43 8.02 17.83
C VAL A 284 -6.60 9.17 16.82
N ARG A 285 -6.23 10.39 17.20
CA ARG A 285 -6.30 11.55 16.30
C ARG A 285 -5.39 11.37 15.08
N LEU A 286 -4.16 10.89 15.27
CA LEU A 286 -3.22 10.64 14.19
C LEU A 286 -3.64 9.44 13.33
N GLN A 287 -4.15 8.38 13.95
CA GLN A 287 -4.68 7.20 13.27
C GLN A 287 -5.88 7.55 12.39
N GLN A 288 -6.80 8.40 12.88
CA GLN A 288 -7.91 8.89 12.08
C GLN A 288 -7.42 9.66 10.85
N ASN A 289 -6.40 10.53 10.99
CA ASN A 289 -5.83 11.24 9.84
C ASN A 289 -5.25 10.27 8.79
N VAL A 290 -4.54 9.22 9.22
CA VAL A 290 -4.04 8.17 8.31
C VAL A 290 -5.21 7.46 7.62
N ALA A 291 -6.26 7.10 8.36
CA ALA A 291 -7.44 6.43 7.81
C ALA A 291 -8.18 7.30 6.78
N ASP A 292 -8.33 8.60 7.04
CA ASP A 292 -8.96 9.57 6.15
C ASP A 292 -8.18 9.73 4.84
N ARG A 293 -6.85 9.77 4.93
CA ARG A 293 -5.96 9.81 3.75
C ARG A 293 -5.94 8.48 2.99
N ALA A 294 -6.11 7.35 3.68
CA ALA A 294 -6.18 6.03 3.06
C ALA A 294 -7.49 5.82 2.27
N ALA A 295 -8.59 6.41 2.71
CA ALA A 295 -9.91 6.21 2.12
C ALA A 295 -9.96 6.50 0.60
N PRO A 296 -9.52 7.67 0.09
CA PRO A 296 -9.54 7.93 -1.35
C PRO A 296 -8.56 7.04 -2.13
N LEU A 297 -7.40 6.69 -1.57
CA LEU A 297 -6.44 5.79 -2.23
C LEU A 297 -7.00 4.37 -2.35
N ARG A 298 -7.66 3.88 -1.30
CA ARG A 298 -8.37 2.61 -1.30
C ARG A 298 -9.48 2.59 -2.34
N ALA A 299 -10.28 3.66 -2.42
CA ALA A 299 -11.33 3.79 -3.43
C ALA A 299 -10.76 3.81 -4.85
N ALA A 300 -9.67 4.53 -5.09
CA ALA A 300 -8.98 4.56 -6.39
C ALA A 300 -8.44 3.18 -6.79
N LEU A 301 -7.89 2.40 -5.84
CA LEU A 301 -7.47 1.03 -6.10
C LEU A 301 -8.64 0.10 -6.41
N VAL A 302 -9.77 0.23 -5.71
CA VAL A 302 -10.99 -0.55 -6.00
C VAL A 302 -11.52 -0.22 -7.40
N ASP A 303 -11.70 1.06 -7.74
CA ASP A 303 -12.13 1.49 -9.08
C ASP A 303 -11.17 0.96 -10.15
N ARG A 304 -9.86 0.98 -9.88
CA ARG A 304 -8.88 0.43 -10.80
C ARG A 304 -9.05 -1.07 -10.99
N CYS A 305 -9.22 -1.86 -9.92
CA CYS A 305 -9.48 -3.28 -10.04
C CYS A 305 -10.78 -3.57 -10.80
N ASP A 306 -11.85 -2.83 -10.52
CA ASP A 306 -13.14 -3.01 -11.19
C ASP A 306 -13.04 -2.75 -12.70
N ARG A 307 -12.29 -1.73 -13.11
CA ARG A 307 -12.01 -1.48 -14.54
C ARG A 307 -11.19 -2.59 -15.19
N LEU A 308 -10.23 -3.17 -14.47
CA LEU A 308 -9.42 -4.29 -14.95
C LEU A 308 -10.27 -5.54 -15.14
N LEU A 309 -11.13 -5.89 -14.17
CA LEU A 309 -12.06 -7.02 -14.28
C LEU A 309 -13.04 -6.83 -15.45
N ALA A 310 -13.60 -5.63 -15.59
CA ALA A 310 -14.50 -5.32 -16.71
C ALA A 310 -13.79 -5.36 -18.07
N ALA A 311 -12.50 -4.98 -18.15
CA ALA A 311 -11.73 -5.06 -19.37
C ALA A 311 -11.47 -6.51 -19.79
N ALA A 312 -11.14 -7.38 -18.84
CA ALA A 312 -10.94 -8.80 -19.13
C ALA A 312 -12.24 -9.48 -19.60
N GLY A 313 -13.38 -9.18 -18.96
CA GLY A 313 -14.69 -9.70 -19.40
C GLY A 313 -14.99 -9.39 -20.86
N ARG A 314 -14.70 -8.17 -21.33
CA ARG A 314 -14.90 -7.78 -22.74
C ARG A 314 -13.93 -8.48 -23.70
N GLU A 315 -12.66 -8.63 -23.32
CA GLU A 315 -11.69 -9.34 -24.17
C GLU A 315 -12.10 -10.82 -24.35
N PHE A 316 -12.69 -11.45 -23.34
CA PHE A 316 -13.27 -12.80 -23.46
C PHE A 316 -14.51 -12.84 -24.38
N GLU A 317 -15.42 -11.89 -24.25
CA GLU A 317 -16.62 -11.80 -25.12
C GLU A 317 -16.25 -11.55 -26.59
N GLU A 318 -15.28 -10.66 -26.86
CA GLU A 318 -14.77 -10.39 -28.21
C GLU A 318 -14.04 -11.60 -28.82
N ALA A 319 -13.26 -12.34 -28.02
CA ALA A 319 -12.58 -13.55 -28.47
C ALA A 319 -13.59 -14.66 -28.82
N ALA A 320 -14.58 -14.90 -27.95
CA ALA A 320 -15.64 -15.89 -28.18
C ALA A 320 -16.50 -15.54 -29.40
N GLY A 321 -16.77 -14.25 -29.64
CA GLY A 321 -17.48 -13.78 -30.83
C GLY A 321 -16.72 -14.04 -32.14
N ARG A 322 -15.39 -13.84 -32.15
CA ARG A 322 -14.53 -14.13 -33.32
C ARG A 322 -14.44 -15.62 -33.61
N GLU A 323 -14.30 -16.46 -32.58
CA GLU A 323 -14.31 -17.92 -32.75
C GLU A 323 -15.64 -18.42 -33.32
N PHE A 324 -16.77 -17.82 -32.92
CA PHE A 324 -18.09 -18.15 -33.47
C PHE A 324 -18.27 -17.72 -34.93
N GLU A 325 -17.69 -16.57 -35.33
CA GLU A 325 -17.73 -16.06 -36.70
C GLU A 325 -16.79 -16.87 -37.64
N GLU A 326 -15.61 -17.25 -37.16
CA GLU A 326 -14.67 -18.13 -37.89
C GLU A 326 -15.17 -19.58 -37.98
N ALA A 327 -15.96 -20.06 -37.02
CA ALA A 327 -16.58 -21.40 -37.03
C ALA A 327 -17.81 -21.52 -37.96
N GLY A 328 -18.19 -20.46 -38.68
CA GLY A 328 -19.23 -20.51 -39.71
C GLY A 328 -20.63 -20.72 -39.15
N GLY A 329 -21.10 -19.82 -38.27
CA GLY A 329 -22.49 -19.79 -37.82
C GLY A 329 -23.51 -19.88 -38.97
N PRO A 330 -24.70 -20.49 -38.74
CA PRO A 330 -25.60 -20.90 -39.81
C PRO A 330 -26.06 -19.68 -40.63
N ARG A 331 -25.78 -19.71 -41.94
CA ARG A 331 -26.32 -18.74 -42.89
C ARG A 331 -27.84 -18.95 -42.94
N LYS A 332 -28.59 -17.92 -42.53
CA LYS A 332 -30.03 -17.84 -42.79
C LYS A 332 -30.30 -17.67 -44.28
#